data_AF-A0A7W5ZSQ8-F1
#
_entry.id   AF-A0A7W5ZSQ8-F1
#
_cell.length_a   1.000
_cell.length_b   1.000
_cell.length_c   1.000
_cell.angle_alpha   90.00
_cell.angle_beta   90.00
_cell.angle_gamma   90.00
#
_symmetry.space_group_name_H-M   'P 1'
#
loop_
_entity.id
_entity.type
_entity.pdbx_description
1 polymer ?
#
loop_
_entity_poly.entity_id
_entity_poly.type
_entity_poly.pdbx_seq_one_letter_code
_entity_poly.pdbx_strand_id
1 'polypeptide(L)'
;MAQIDAYNYSLLGFVECPSSHDVVYMSNTRQIAVYRLEEDAEEFDAKKGDILLGGGRGEAQILRIAMPEMLHWMNDELEKVENPESIIYTIWTPTYCYLMGEGFTKTGWKPEEKELEVWLAEKVMQDFVLNPIKNSPFKASKEHLVTYFPSSNIVEPFTLGGNFELRFELGGDLPNGSKSRIEQATNRACRLFNEFFQNQNAEIWLLAYEDLNPYFDKTLNQHLPYLLKISKLECYEEIDISCHSGSFEYNENGESVPRFYDAKFIIAKLQMTHLPIEDIFSGIASFEMGTTPCIPQEIYFFQAESDKAFRMYDDRGCYLWANEKNKLESLFHSYFDWISEYHLEEIKNQF
;
A
#
# COMPACT_ATOMS: atom_id res chain seq x y z
N MET A 1 14.53 15.18 -29.35
CA MET A 1 14.21 14.11 -28.38
C MET A 1 14.91 14.50 -27.09
N ALA A 2 14.46 14.01 -25.94
CA ALA A 2 15.25 14.17 -24.73
C ALA A 2 16.61 13.48 -24.86
N GLN A 3 17.59 13.89 -24.06
CA GLN A 3 18.81 13.09 -23.91
C GLN A 3 18.49 11.76 -23.21
N ILE A 4 17.61 11.76 -22.20
CA ILE A 4 17.22 10.53 -21.49
C ILE A 4 16.45 9.53 -22.36
N ASP A 5 15.78 9.98 -23.44
CA ASP A 5 15.03 9.12 -24.37
C ASP A 5 15.93 8.15 -25.15
N ALA A 6 17.25 8.37 -25.12
CA ALA A 6 18.23 7.46 -25.70
C ALA A 6 18.50 6.22 -24.83
N TYR A 7 17.98 6.18 -23.61
CA TYR A 7 18.28 5.16 -22.60
C TYR A 7 17.01 4.49 -22.04
N ASN A 8 17.18 3.31 -21.46
CA ASN A 8 16.16 2.59 -20.70
C ASN A 8 16.10 3.14 -19.26
N TYR A 9 14.90 3.52 -18.82
CA TYR A 9 14.69 4.10 -17.50
C TYR A 9 13.29 3.79 -16.94
N SER A 10 13.17 3.94 -15.63
CA SER A 10 11.91 3.97 -14.89
C SER A 10 11.64 5.39 -14.36
N LEU A 11 10.47 5.96 -14.62
CA LEU A 11 10.06 7.24 -14.04
C LEU A 11 9.61 7.02 -12.59
N LEU A 12 10.29 7.66 -11.63
CA LEU A 12 9.98 7.58 -10.20
C LEU A 12 8.98 8.65 -9.75
N GLY A 13 8.93 9.79 -10.45
CA GLY A 13 7.99 10.86 -10.14
C GLY A 13 8.52 12.24 -10.54
N PHE A 14 8.08 13.27 -9.82
CA PHE A 14 8.41 14.67 -10.12
C PHE A 14 8.71 15.45 -8.84
N VAL A 15 9.77 16.27 -8.89
CA VAL A 15 10.05 17.31 -7.90
C VAL A 15 9.45 18.63 -8.38
N GLU A 16 8.71 19.31 -7.52
CA GLU A 16 8.21 20.65 -7.79
C GLU A 16 9.22 21.71 -7.31
N CYS A 17 9.72 22.54 -8.23
CA CYS A 17 10.56 23.69 -7.95
C CYS A 17 9.73 24.98 -8.10
N PRO A 18 9.30 25.65 -7.01
CA PRO A 18 8.41 26.80 -7.08
C PRO A 18 9.16 28.09 -7.47
N SER A 19 10.06 28.01 -8.45
CA SER A 19 10.73 29.18 -8.98
C SER A 19 9.72 30.13 -9.62
N SER A 20 9.96 31.43 -9.48
CA SER A 20 9.20 32.43 -10.23
C SER A 20 9.53 32.40 -11.73
N HIS A 21 10.59 31.69 -12.11
CA HIS A 21 11.05 31.52 -13.49
C HIS A 21 10.76 30.11 -14.02
N ASP A 22 10.74 29.98 -15.34
CA ASP A 22 10.61 28.68 -15.99
C ASP A 22 11.91 27.89 -15.82
N VAL A 23 11.79 26.76 -15.12
CA VAL A 23 12.89 25.81 -14.89
C VAL A 23 13.03 24.80 -16.03
N VAL A 24 11.99 24.64 -16.85
CA VAL A 24 11.98 23.76 -18.03
C VAL A 24 11.86 24.66 -19.26
N TYR A 25 12.78 24.50 -20.21
CA TYR A 25 12.84 25.35 -21.40
C TYR A 25 11.56 25.21 -22.23
N MET A 26 10.94 26.35 -22.57
CA MET A 26 9.67 26.40 -23.31
C MET A 26 8.49 25.68 -22.63
N SER A 27 8.55 25.47 -21.32
CA SER A 27 7.45 24.91 -20.55
C SER A 27 7.18 25.75 -19.31
N ASN A 28 5.91 26.05 -19.06
CA ASN A 28 5.47 26.74 -17.85
C ASN A 28 5.44 25.78 -16.64
N THR A 29 5.86 24.52 -16.81
CA THR A 29 5.91 23.57 -15.70
C THR A 29 6.97 23.97 -14.68
N ARG A 30 6.69 23.61 -13.44
CA ARG A 30 7.62 23.69 -12.30
C ARG A 30 8.05 22.31 -11.83
N GLN A 31 7.64 21.27 -12.56
CA GLN A 31 7.91 19.89 -12.25
C GLN A 31 9.14 19.40 -13.02
N ILE A 32 10.05 18.76 -12.30
CA ILE A 32 11.27 18.17 -12.83
C ILE A 32 11.18 16.67 -12.60
N ALA A 33 11.28 15.89 -13.66
CA ALA A 33 11.14 14.44 -13.59
C ALA A 33 12.32 13.79 -12.85
N VAL A 34 12.03 12.70 -12.14
CA VAL A 34 13.01 11.86 -11.44
C VAL A 34 12.98 10.49 -12.09
N TYR A 35 14.13 10.02 -12.56
CA TYR A 35 14.29 8.74 -13.25
C TYR A 35 15.25 7.82 -12.49
N ARG A 36 15.04 6.51 -12.62
CA ARG A 36 16.03 5.49 -12.31
C ARG A 36 16.52 4.88 -13.62
N LEU A 37 17.83 4.82 -13.81
CA LEU A 37 18.42 4.20 -15.00
C LEU A 37 18.33 2.67 -14.92
N GLU A 38 17.90 2.04 -16.01
CA GLU A 38 17.83 0.57 -16.15
C GLU A 38 19.02 -0.01 -16.93
N GLU A 39 19.90 0.87 -17.43
CA GLU A 39 21.16 0.57 -18.10
C GLU A 39 22.19 1.68 -17.84
N ASP A 40 23.44 1.45 -18.25
CA ASP A 40 24.50 2.45 -18.13
C ASP A 40 24.31 3.57 -19.17
N ALA A 41 24.60 4.82 -18.77
CA ALA A 41 24.43 6.00 -19.61
C ALA A 41 25.72 6.83 -19.66
N GLU A 42 26.56 6.56 -20.69
CA GLU A 42 27.87 7.20 -20.87
C GLU A 42 27.79 8.73 -20.95
N GLU A 43 26.72 9.29 -21.54
CA GLU A 43 26.56 10.75 -21.68
C GLU A 43 26.48 11.47 -20.32
N PHE A 44 26.00 10.77 -19.29
CA PHE A 44 25.85 11.29 -17.92
C PHE A 44 26.89 10.73 -16.96
N ASP A 45 27.86 9.95 -17.46
CA ASP A 45 28.77 9.13 -16.67
C ASP A 45 28.01 8.22 -15.67
N ALA A 46 26.77 7.85 -15.97
CA ALA A 46 25.88 7.20 -15.01
C ALA A 46 25.84 5.68 -15.21
N LYS A 47 25.66 4.95 -14.10
CA LYS A 47 25.52 3.48 -14.11
C LYS A 47 24.07 3.08 -13.96
N LYS A 48 23.76 1.85 -14.36
CA LYS A 48 22.47 1.22 -14.06
C LYS A 48 22.16 1.32 -12.55
N GLY A 49 20.97 1.80 -12.23
CA GLY A 49 20.48 1.99 -10.86
C GLY A 49 20.64 3.42 -10.33
N ASP A 50 21.47 4.25 -10.96
CA ASP A 50 21.60 5.66 -10.61
C ASP A 50 20.28 6.41 -10.79
N ILE A 51 20.12 7.48 -10.01
CA ILE A 51 18.96 8.36 -10.08
C ILE A 51 19.32 9.63 -10.83
N LEU A 52 18.47 10.04 -11.75
CA LEU A 52 18.59 11.30 -12.50
C LEU A 52 17.41 12.21 -12.19
N LEU A 53 17.69 13.47 -11.90
CA LEU A 53 16.71 14.55 -11.84
C LEU A 53 16.89 15.44 -13.08
N GLY A 54 15.88 15.49 -13.95
CA GLY A 54 15.92 16.20 -15.25
C GLY A 54 16.41 15.33 -16.42
N GLY A 55 16.80 15.97 -17.54
CA GLY A 55 17.37 15.30 -18.72
C GLY A 55 16.39 14.83 -19.80
N GLY A 56 15.09 15.06 -19.61
CA GLY A 56 14.04 14.77 -20.59
C GLY A 56 13.84 15.82 -21.69
N ARG A 57 12.66 15.85 -22.35
CA ARG A 57 12.47 16.57 -23.61
C ARG A 57 12.12 18.05 -23.39
N GLY A 58 13.08 18.93 -23.67
CA GLY A 58 12.95 20.38 -23.41
C GLY A 58 13.34 20.75 -21.98
N GLU A 59 14.09 19.88 -21.29
CA GLU A 59 14.12 19.87 -19.83
C GLU A 59 15.27 20.61 -19.14
N ALA A 60 14.99 20.82 -17.86
CA ALA A 60 15.91 20.96 -16.75
C ALA A 60 17.24 20.23 -16.93
N GLN A 61 18.31 20.91 -16.55
CA GLN A 61 19.65 20.35 -16.52
C GLN A 61 19.78 19.26 -15.45
N ILE A 62 20.70 18.32 -15.67
CA ILE A 62 20.73 17.04 -14.96
C ILE A 62 21.47 17.13 -13.63
N LEU A 63 20.89 16.50 -12.60
CA LEU A 63 21.55 16.09 -11.36
C LEU A 63 21.52 14.56 -11.29
N ARG A 64 22.68 13.92 -11.34
CA ARG A 64 22.90 12.48 -11.14
C ARG A 64 23.23 12.21 -9.67
N ILE A 65 22.63 11.15 -9.14
CA ILE A 65 22.90 10.60 -7.82
C ILE A 65 23.36 9.16 -8.00
N ALA A 66 24.61 8.87 -7.64
CA ALA A 66 25.25 7.58 -7.82
C ALA A 66 24.76 6.57 -6.78
N MET A 67 24.39 5.38 -7.25
CA MET A 67 23.91 4.27 -6.43
C MET A 67 24.87 3.07 -6.53
N PRO A 68 25.20 2.41 -5.40
CA PRO A 68 24.63 2.57 -4.06
C PRO A 68 25.33 3.60 -3.16
N GLU A 69 26.33 4.34 -3.66
CA GLU A 69 27.21 5.19 -2.84
C GLU A 69 26.45 6.26 -2.05
N MET A 70 25.37 6.81 -2.61
CA MET A 70 24.51 7.75 -1.88
C MET A 70 23.84 7.13 -0.65
N LEU A 71 23.52 5.83 -0.66
CA LEU A 71 22.99 5.14 0.51
C LEU A 71 24.03 5.05 1.64
N HIS A 72 25.29 4.82 1.28
CA HIS A 72 26.38 4.82 2.26
C HIS A 72 26.58 6.21 2.85
N TRP A 73 26.55 7.27 2.03
CA TRP A 73 26.60 8.64 2.53
C TRP A 73 25.44 8.91 3.52
N MET A 74 24.20 8.62 3.14
CA MET A 74 23.05 8.93 3.99
C MET A 74 22.97 8.12 5.30
N ASN A 75 23.72 7.03 5.41
CA ASN A 75 23.86 6.24 6.64
C ASN A 75 25.13 6.58 7.45
N ASP A 76 25.79 7.70 7.14
CA ASP A 76 27.06 8.12 7.75
C ASP A 76 28.21 7.09 7.58
N GLU A 77 28.19 6.33 6.48
CA GLU A 77 29.18 5.29 6.12
C GLU A 77 30.10 5.73 4.97
N LEU A 78 30.50 7.01 4.94
CA LEU A 78 31.31 7.61 3.86
C LEU A 78 32.64 6.91 3.64
N GLU A 79 33.21 6.25 4.66
CA GLU A 79 34.43 5.46 4.56
C GLU A 79 34.31 4.25 3.62
N LYS A 80 33.09 3.84 3.28
CA LYS A 80 32.81 2.76 2.31
C LYS A 80 32.76 3.25 0.88
N VAL A 81 32.81 4.57 0.65
CA VAL A 81 32.76 5.16 -0.69
C VAL A 81 34.19 5.51 -1.15
N GLU A 82 34.63 4.88 -2.25
CA GLU A 82 35.96 5.13 -2.80
C GLU A 82 36.17 6.57 -3.28
N ASN A 83 35.11 7.18 -3.84
CA ASN A 83 35.14 8.56 -4.34
C ASN A 83 33.87 9.34 -3.95
N PRO A 84 33.84 9.98 -2.76
CA PRO A 84 32.69 10.74 -2.30
C PRO A 84 32.30 11.91 -3.22
N GLU A 85 33.27 12.52 -3.91
CA GLU A 85 33.03 13.64 -4.81
C GLU A 85 32.24 13.22 -6.07
N SER A 86 32.21 11.93 -6.40
CA SER A 86 31.42 11.41 -7.52
C SER A 86 30.00 10.99 -7.15
N ILE A 87 29.59 11.05 -5.88
CA ILE A 87 28.25 10.60 -5.49
C ILE A 87 27.17 11.48 -6.14
N ILE A 88 27.42 12.79 -6.18
CA ILE A 88 26.52 13.76 -6.76
C ILE A 88 27.23 14.42 -7.93
N TYR A 89 26.62 14.33 -9.12
CA TYR A 89 27.20 14.91 -10.32
C TYR A 89 26.16 15.78 -11.02
N THR A 90 26.51 17.04 -11.30
CA THR A 90 25.59 17.98 -11.97
C THR A 90 26.15 18.47 -13.29
N ILE A 91 25.23 18.64 -14.24
CA ILE A 91 25.50 19.29 -15.52
C ILE A 91 24.76 20.63 -15.53
N TRP A 92 24.97 21.42 -14.47
CA TRP A 92 24.25 22.68 -14.25
C TRP A 92 25.07 23.90 -14.68
N THR A 93 24.39 24.85 -15.32
CA THR A 93 24.88 26.19 -15.61
C THR A 93 24.63 27.09 -14.40
N PRO A 94 25.45 28.13 -14.19
CA PRO A 94 25.22 29.08 -13.09
C PRO A 94 23.82 29.70 -13.08
N THR A 95 23.26 29.95 -14.27
CA THR A 95 21.87 30.43 -14.41
C THR A 95 20.88 29.41 -13.88
N TYR A 96 21.02 28.14 -14.25
CA TYR A 96 20.11 27.10 -13.80
C TYR A 96 20.19 26.88 -12.28
N CYS A 97 21.41 26.87 -11.70
CA CYS A 97 21.60 26.85 -10.25
C CYS A 97 20.85 28.01 -9.56
N TYR A 98 20.92 29.22 -10.12
CA TYR A 98 20.20 30.37 -9.58
C TYR A 98 18.67 30.19 -9.63
N LEU A 99 18.12 29.69 -10.74
CA LEU A 99 16.68 29.45 -10.87
C LEU A 99 16.19 28.40 -9.86
N MET A 100 16.92 27.28 -9.76
CA MET A 100 16.62 26.21 -8.81
C MET A 100 16.71 26.71 -7.38
N GLY A 101 17.74 27.51 -7.07
CA GLY A 101 17.93 28.09 -5.76
C GLY A 101 16.83 29.08 -5.36
N GLU A 102 16.42 29.96 -6.26
CA GLU A 102 15.30 30.89 -6.04
C GLU A 102 13.99 30.14 -5.78
N GLY A 103 13.76 28.99 -6.43
CA GLY A 103 12.63 28.12 -6.15
C GLY A 103 12.74 27.43 -4.78
N PHE A 104 13.83 26.69 -4.55
CA PHE A 104 13.93 25.82 -3.38
C PHE A 104 14.14 26.55 -2.06
N THR A 105 14.64 27.80 -2.07
CA THR A 105 14.63 28.66 -0.88
C THR A 105 13.22 28.86 -0.31
N LYS A 106 12.18 28.85 -1.16
CA LYS A 106 10.77 28.92 -0.74
C LYS A 106 10.27 27.62 -0.11
N THR A 107 11.00 26.52 -0.28
CA THR A 107 10.66 25.18 0.23
C THR A 107 11.59 24.70 1.34
N GLY A 108 12.42 25.60 1.88
CA GLY A 108 13.26 25.32 3.05
C GLY A 108 14.74 25.07 2.76
N TRP A 109 15.20 25.14 1.52
CA TRP A 109 16.65 25.14 1.26
C TRP A 109 17.28 26.46 1.75
N LYS A 110 18.44 26.37 2.41
CA LYS A 110 19.19 27.51 2.92
C LYS A 110 20.63 27.46 2.40
N PRO A 111 21.03 28.40 1.51
CA PRO A 111 22.34 28.39 0.87
C PRO A 111 23.53 28.42 1.84
N GLU A 112 23.35 28.99 3.02
CA GLU A 112 24.37 29.09 4.06
C GLU A 112 24.58 27.78 4.85
N GLU A 113 23.62 26.85 4.81
CA GLU A 113 23.69 25.60 5.55
C GLU A 113 24.21 24.43 4.69
N LYS A 114 23.83 24.40 3.41
CA LYS A 114 24.14 23.27 2.52
C LYS A 114 24.12 23.67 1.05
N GLU A 115 25.04 23.12 0.28
CA GLU A 115 25.04 23.24 -1.19
C GLU A 115 23.72 22.73 -1.78
N LEU A 116 23.24 23.38 -2.84
CA LEU A 116 21.92 23.11 -3.41
C LEU A 116 21.81 21.67 -3.90
N GLU A 117 22.85 21.21 -4.57
CA GLU A 117 22.98 19.90 -5.18
C GLU A 117 22.89 18.80 -4.12
N VAL A 118 23.59 18.99 -3.00
CA VAL A 118 23.58 18.06 -1.86
C VAL A 118 22.20 18.04 -1.19
N TRP A 119 21.63 19.22 -0.90
CA TRP A 119 20.30 19.30 -0.30
C TRP A 119 19.23 18.66 -1.19
N LEU A 120 19.30 18.90 -2.50
CA LEU A 120 18.34 18.37 -3.44
C LEU A 120 18.52 16.86 -3.65
N ALA A 121 19.75 16.37 -3.70
CA ALA A 121 20.03 14.93 -3.77
C ALA A 121 19.49 14.22 -2.52
N GLU A 122 19.75 14.74 -1.32
CA GLU A 122 19.18 14.19 -0.08
C GLU A 122 17.65 14.22 -0.09
N LYS A 123 17.05 15.31 -0.59
CA LYS A 123 15.59 15.41 -0.71
C LYS A 123 15.02 14.42 -1.71
N VAL A 124 15.66 14.23 -2.87
CA VAL A 124 15.26 13.22 -3.86
C VAL A 124 15.41 11.83 -3.28
N MET A 125 16.53 11.56 -2.60
CA MET A 125 16.75 10.29 -1.94
C MET A 125 15.72 10.04 -0.86
N GLN A 126 15.39 11.02 -0.02
CA GLN A 126 14.27 10.93 0.89
C GLN A 126 13.00 10.66 0.09
N ASP A 127 12.49 11.59 -0.70
CA ASP A 127 11.16 11.50 -1.29
C ASP A 127 10.92 10.31 -2.24
N PHE A 128 11.95 9.79 -2.91
CA PHE A 128 11.80 8.77 -3.96
C PHE A 128 12.58 7.47 -3.71
N VAL A 129 13.51 7.42 -2.75
CA VAL A 129 14.33 6.22 -2.49
C VAL A 129 14.19 5.70 -1.05
N LEU A 130 14.20 6.60 -0.06
CA LEU A 130 14.35 6.34 1.37
C LEU A 130 13.13 6.73 2.20
N ASN A 131 12.15 7.43 1.64
CA ASN A 131 10.91 7.78 2.30
C ASN A 131 9.89 6.67 2.01
N PRO A 132 9.77 5.67 2.91
CA PRO A 132 8.78 4.61 2.81
C PRO A 132 7.34 5.14 2.89
N ILE A 133 7.07 6.41 3.20
CA ILE A 133 5.66 6.89 3.25
C ILE A 133 5.04 6.96 1.84
N LYS A 134 5.84 7.23 0.79
CA LYS A 134 5.39 7.14 -0.61
C LYS A 134 5.68 5.79 -1.27
N ASN A 135 6.65 5.04 -0.76
CA ASN A 135 7.16 3.81 -1.38
C ASN A 135 6.89 2.50 -0.61
N SER A 136 6.35 2.57 0.62
CA SER A 136 5.92 1.41 1.42
C SER A 136 4.42 1.53 1.70
N PRO A 137 3.60 0.85 0.89
CA PRO A 137 2.19 0.58 1.18
C PRO A 137 1.94 0.20 2.65
N PHE A 138 2.84 -0.54 3.28
CA PHE A 138 2.76 -0.90 4.70
C PHE A 138 2.75 0.33 5.62
N LYS A 139 3.69 1.26 5.44
CA LYS A 139 3.75 2.46 6.30
C LYS A 139 2.56 3.38 6.07
N ALA A 140 2.20 3.61 4.80
CA ALA A 140 1.06 4.44 4.43
C ALA A 140 -0.27 3.86 4.96
N SER A 141 -0.50 2.56 4.78
CA SER A 141 -1.68 1.89 5.34
C SER A 141 -1.67 1.99 6.86
N LYS A 142 -0.55 1.74 7.54
CA LYS A 142 -0.44 1.87 9.00
C LYS A 142 -0.79 3.28 9.50
N GLU A 143 -0.37 4.35 8.82
CA GLU A 143 -0.74 5.73 9.19
C GLU A 143 -2.24 5.98 9.04
N HIS A 144 -2.86 5.47 7.97
CA HIS A 144 -4.32 5.52 7.79
C HIS A 144 -5.04 4.73 8.88
N LEU A 145 -4.56 3.53 9.18
CA LEU A 145 -5.12 2.67 10.23
C LEU A 145 -5.06 3.36 11.59
N VAL A 146 -3.93 3.94 11.98
CA VAL A 146 -3.83 4.69 13.25
C VAL A 146 -4.78 5.90 13.28
N THR A 147 -4.96 6.56 12.14
CA THR A 147 -5.80 7.77 12.04
C THR A 147 -7.29 7.46 12.09
N TYR A 148 -7.74 6.43 11.36
CA TYR A 148 -9.15 6.14 11.12
C TYR A 148 -9.64 4.88 11.84
N PHE A 149 -8.76 4.04 12.35
CA PHE A 149 -9.11 2.82 13.08
C PHE A 149 -8.13 2.67 14.25
N PRO A 150 -8.15 3.55 15.27
CA PRO A 150 -7.10 3.61 16.30
C PRO A 150 -6.97 2.32 17.13
N SER A 151 -7.99 1.46 17.12
CA SER A 151 -7.96 0.13 17.75
C SER A 151 -7.29 -0.96 16.87
N SER A 152 -6.89 -0.63 15.65
CA SER A 152 -6.25 -1.55 14.71
C SER A 152 -4.83 -1.92 15.16
N ASN A 153 -4.49 -3.20 15.06
CA ASN A 153 -3.13 -3.68 15.29
C ASN A 153 -2.76 -4.75 14.25
N ILE A 154 -1.82 -4.41 13.36
CA ILE A 154 -1.40 -5.23 12.21
C ILE A 154 -0.87 -6.61 12.61
N VAL A 155 -0.33 -6.78 13.82
CA VAL A 155 0.24 -8.06 14.30
C VAL A 155 -0.74 -8.87 15.17
N GLU A 156 -1.96 -8.40 15.34
CA GLU A 156 -3.00 -9.09 16.11
C GLU A 156 -4.13 -9.59 15.19
N PRO A 157 -4.78 -10.72 15.55
CA PRO A 157 -5.98 -11.15 14.87
C PRO A 157 -7.07 -10.11 15.16
N PHE A 158 -7.96 -9.86 14.20
CA PHE A 158 -8.99 -8.79 14.27
C PHE A 158 -8.39 -7.39 14.11
N THR A 159 -7.56 -7.28 13.08
CA THR A 159 -6.71 -6.14 12.77
C THR A 159 -7.44 -4.82 12.55
N LEU A 160 -8.72 -4.86 12.17
CA LEU A 160 -9.53 -3.67 11.91
C LEU A 160 -10.70 -3.65 12.89
N GLY A 161 -10.79 -2.56 13.65
CA GLY A 161 -11.93 -2.27 14.53
C GLY A 161 -12.28 -0.78 14.41
N GLY A 162 -13.53 -0.50 14.08
CA GLY A 162 -14.14 0.83 14.18
C GLY A 162 -14.94 0.98 15.47
N ASN A 163 -15.47 2.18 15.72
CA ASN A 163 -16.31 2.43 16.90
C ASN A 163 -17.65 1.67 16.86
N PHE A 164 -18.14 1.37 15.66
CA PHE A 164 -19.38 0.65 15.42
C PHE A 164 -19.13 -0.55 14.49
N GLU A 165 -19.83 -1.65 14.74
CA GLU A 165 -19.67 -2.91 14.02
C GLU A 165 -21.03 -3.52 13.66
N LEU A 166 -21.13 -4.07 12.44
CA LEU A 166 -22.19 -5.00 12.04
C LEU A 166 -21.60 -6.34 11.65
N ARG A 167 -22.21 -7.43 12.13
CA ARG A 167 -21.92 -8.81 11.73
C ARG A 167 -23.11 -9.41 11.01
N PHE A 168 -22.91 -9.83 9.75
CA PHE A 168 -23.95 -10.48 8.95
C PHE A 168 -23.62 -11.95 8.67
N GLU A 169 -24.65 -12.79 8.66
CA GLU A 169 -24.63 -14.19 8.25
C GLU A 169 -24.77 -14.31 6.72
N LEU A 170 -23.84 -15.02 6.10
CA LEU A 170 -23.70 -15.15 4.66
C LEU A 170 -24.30 -16.47 4.15
N GLY A 171 -23.81 -17.61 4.65
CA GLY A 171 -24.24 -18.94 4.21
C GLY A 171 -25.63 -19.38 4.70
N GLY A 172 -26.11 -18.81 5.81
CA GLY A 172 -27.40 -19.14 6.41
C GLY A 172 -27.57 -20.64 6.68
N ASP A 173 -28.79 -21.15 6.43
CA ASP A 173 -29.16 -22.55 6.69
C ASP A 173 -28.72 -23.54 5.58
N LEU A 174 -27.98 -23.09 4.57
CA LEU A 174 -27.57 -23.96 3.48
C LEU A 174 -26.54 -24.99 3.96
N PRO A 175 -26.55 -26.23 3.44
CA PRO A 175 -25.60 -27.26 3.87
C PRO A 175 -24.14 -26.89 3.55
N ASN A 176 -23.24 -27.19 4.48
CA ASN A 176 -21.79 -27.08 4.26
C ASN A 176 -21.35 -27.95 3.06
N GLY A 177 -20.38 -27.46 2.31
CA GLY A 177 -19.86 -28.08 1.08
C GLY A 177 -20.76 -27.94 -0.15
N SER A 178 -21.93 -27.28 -0.04
CA SER A 178 -22.82 -27.10 -1.17
C SER A 178 -22.43 -25.88 -2.02
N LYS A 179 -22.53 -26.02 -3.35
CA LYS A 179 -22.33 -24.90 -4.30
C LYS A 179 -23.28 -23.74 -4.01
N SER A 180 -24.52 -24.04 -3.64
CA SER A 180 -25.52 -23.04 -3.26
C SER A 180 -25.07 -22.19 -2.08
N ARG A 181 -24.35 -22.77 -1.10
CA ARG A 181 -23.84 -22.03 0.06
C ARG A 181 -22.75 -21.06 -0.33
N ILE A 182 -21.82 -21.48 -1.19
CA ILE A 182 -20.78 -20.63 -1.77
C ILE A 182 -21.45 -19.48 -2.55
N GLU A 183 -22.34 -19.80 -3.49
CA GLU A 183 -23.05 -18.80 -4.29
C GLU A 183 -23.82 -17.79 -3.42
N GLN A 184 -24.53 -18.25 -2.39
CA GLN A 184 -25.26 -17.35 -1.50
C GLN A 184 -24.30 -16.47 -0.70
N ALA A 185 -23.24 -17.04 -0.12
CA ALA A 185 -22.29 -16.29 0.68
C ALA A 185 -21.58 -15.22 -0.16
N THR A 186 -21.11 -15.57 -1.35
CA THR A 186 -20.53 -14.65 -2.33
C THR A 186 -21.52 -13.54 -2.69
N ASN A 187 -22.75 -13.88 -3.06
CA ASN A 187 -23.76 -12.89 -3.46
C ASN A 187 -24.10 -11.91 -2.34
N ARG A 188 -24.27 -12.40 -1.10
CA ARG A 188 -24.55 -11.54 0.06
C ARG A 188 -23.36 -10.64 0.37
N ALA A 189 -22.14 -11.17 0.37
CA ALA A 189 -20.93 -10.40 0.62
C ALA A 189 -20.73 -9.31 -0.44
N CYS A 190 -20.87 -9.64 -1.73
CA CYS A 190 -20.82 -8.67 -2.84
C CYS A 190 -21.84 -7.55 -2.66
N ARG A 191 -23.07 -7.90 -2.27
CA ARG A 191 -24.15 -6.91 -2.09
C ARG A 191 -23.85 -5.96 -0.93
N LEU A 192 -23.47 -6.50 0.23
CA LEU A 192 -23.09 -5.71 1.39
C LEU A 192 -21.89 -4.81 1.08
N PHE A 193 -20.86 -5.35 0.45
CA PHE A 193 -19.66 -4.60 0.07
C PHE A 193 -19.98 -3.43 -0.87
N ASN A 194 -20.74 -3.68 -1.95
CA ASN A 194 -21.05 -2.66 -2.93
C ASN A 194 -21.98 -1.57 -2.39
N GLU A 195 -22.92 -1.90 -1.52
CA GLU A 195 -23.79 -0.91 -0.88
C GLU A 195 -23.06 -0.12 0.21
N PHE A 196 -22.11 -0.76 0.90
CA PHE A 196 -21.30 -0.10 1.92
C PHE A 196 -20.31 0.88 1.30
N PHE A 197 -19.62 0.47 0.23
CA PHE A 197 -18.67 1.28 -0.52
C PHE A 197 -19.32 1.85 -1.79
N GLN A 198 -20.10 2.92 -1.63
CA GLN A 198 -20.96 3.47 -2.69
C GLN A 198 -20.18 4.09 -3.86
N ASN A 199 -18.97 4.63 -3.63
CA ASN A 199 -18.17 5.25 -4.67
C ASN A 199 -17.22 4.24 -5.31
N GLN A 200 -17.66 3.64 -6.42
CA GLN A 200 -16.88 2.63 -7.14
C GLN A 200 -15.59 3.16 -7.78
N ASN A 201 -15.45 4.48 -7.94
CA ASN A 201 -14.21 5.10 -8.42
C ASN A 201 -13.25 5.44 -7.27
N ALA A 202 -13.64 5.19 -6.02
CA ALA A 202 -12.77 5.42 -4.89
C ALA A 202 -11.64 4.40 -4.84
N GLU A 203 -10.55 4.83 -4.23
CA GLU A 203 -9.43 3.98 -3.86
C GLU A 203 -9.83 3.13 -2.63
N ILE A 204 -9.36 1.89 -2.61
CA ILE A 204 -9.53 0.99 -1.48
C ILE A 204 -8.20 0.30 -1.19
N TRP A 205 -7.96 0.08 0.10
CA TRP A 205 -6.84 -0.71 0.58
C TRP A 205 -7.29 -2.15 0.80
N LEU A 206 -6.43 -3.09 0.40
CA LEU A 206 -6.55 -4.51 0.68
C LEU A 206 -5.37 -4.93 1.55
N LEU A 207 -5.67 -5.52 2.69
CA LEU A 207 -4.70 -6.14 3.59
C LEU A 207 -4.98 -7.64 3.60
N ALA A 208 -3.99 -8.47 3.35
CA ALA A 208 -4.14 -9.92 3.42
C ALA A 208 -3.04 -10.59 4.24
N TYR A 209 -3.42 -11.58 5.04
CA TYR A 209 -2.50 -12.40 5.80
C TYR A 209 -2.46 -13.79 5.21
N GLU A 210 -1.28 -14.18 4.75
CA GLU A 210 -1.00 -15.54 4.27
C GLU A 210 -0.18 -16.29 5.32
N ASP A 211 -0.76 -17.33 5.91
CA ASP A 211 -0.05 -18.21 6.85
C ASP A 211 1.08 -18.95 6.11
N LEU A 212 2.32 -18.77 6.60
CA LEU A 212 3.53 -19.41 6.04
C LEU A 212 3.77 -20.82 6.58
N ASN A 213 2.85 -21.34 7.39
CA ASN A 213 2.93 -22.68 7.94
C ASN A 213 3.08 -23.71 6.79
N PRO A 214 4.15 -24.54 6.83
CA PRO A 214 4.48 -25.45 5.74
C PRO A 214 3.45 -26.57 5.50
N TYR A 215 2.47 -26.73 6.41
CA TYR A 215 1.34 -27.64 6.23
C TYR A 215 0.25 -27.08 5.31
N PHE A 216 0.21 -25.77 5.06
CA PHE A 216 -0.63 -25.20 4.01
C PHE A 216 0.04 -25.44 2.65
N ASP A 217 -0.71 -26.09 1.76
CA ASP A 217 -0.25 -26.38 0.41
C ASP A 217 -0.02 -25.07 -0.35
N LYS A 218 1.21 -24.86 -0.85
CA LYS A 218 1.60 -23.69 -1.66
C LYS A 218 0.73 -23.48 -2.90
N THR A 219 -0.05 -24.47 -3.32
CA THR A 219 -1.02 -24.32 -4.41
C THR A 219 -2.31 -23.62 -4.00
N LEU A 220 -2.72 -23.71 -2.72
CA LEU A 220 -3.92 -23.04 -2.19
C LEU A 220 -3.74 -21.52 -2.12
N ASN A 221 -2.52 -21.06 -1.91
CA ASN A 221 -2.21 -19.64 -1.73
C ASN A 221 -2.08 -18.85 -3.04
N GLN A 222 -2.29 -19.46 -4.21
CA GLN A 222 -1.96 -18.83 -5.50
C GLN A 222 -3.08 -17.94 -6.05
N HIS A 223 -4.32 -18.12 -5.61
CA HIS A 223 -5.46 -17.47 -6.26
C HIS A 223 -5.50 -15.95 -6.01
N LEU A 224 -5.34 -15.50 -4.75
CA LEU A 224 -5.29 -14.07 -4.45
C LEU A 224 -4.11 -13.36 -5.15
N PRO A 225 -2.85 -13.84 -5.08
CA PRO A 225 -1.75 -13.24 -5.83
C PRO A 225 -2.00 -13.20 -7.35
N TYR A 226 -2.64 -14.23 -7.92
CA TYR A 226 -3.05 -14.23 -9.32
C TYR A 226 -4.05 -13.10 -9.62
N LEU A 227 -5.11 -12.97 -8.82
CA LEU A 227 -6.12 -11.92 -8.96
C LEU A 227 -5.49 -10.53 -8.83
N LEU A 228 -4.59 -10.31 -7.87
CA LEU A 228 -3.89 -9.05 -7.69
C LEU A 228 -2.96 -8.73 -8.88
N LYS A 229 -2.26 -9.73 -9.41
CA LYS A 229 -1.37 -9.56 -10.58
C LYS A 229 -2.10 -9.14 -11.85
N ILE A 230 -3.35 -9.57 -12.04
CA ILE A 230 -4.17 -9.16 -13.18
C ILE A 230 -4.97 -7.89 -12.91
N SER A 231 -4.94 -7.38 -11.67
CA SER A 231 -5.59 -6.13 -11.27
C SER A 231 -4.70 -4.93 -11.56
N LYS A 232 -5.31 -3.75 -11.74
CA LYS A 232 -4.58 -2.51 -11.96
C LYS A 232 -4.25 -1.84 -10.62
N LEU A 233 -3.19 -2.34 -9.99
CA LEU A 233 -2.74 -1.87 -8.68
C LEU A 233 -2.11 -0.48 -8.77
N GLU A 234 -2.41 0.37 -7.78
CA GLU A 234 -1.70 1.63 -7.54
C GLU A 234 -0.45 1.39 -6.70
N CYS A 235 -0.55 0.50 -5.71
CA CYS A 235 0.59 0.08 -4.91
C CYS A 235 0.47 -1.37 -4.44
N TYR A 236 1.62 -2.00 -4.17
CA TYR A 236 1.73 -3.39 -3.73
C TYR A 236 2.98 -3.60 -2.89
N GLU A 237 2.86 -4.28 -1.77
CA GLU A 237 3.99 -4.69 -0.93
C GLU A 237 3.68 -6.01 -0.23
N GLU A 238 4.72 -6.84 -0.07
CA GLU A 238 4.70 -8.05 0.75
C GLU A 238 5.77 -7.91 1.83
N ILE A 239 5.41 -8.19 3.07
CA ILE A 239 6.36 -8.24 4.18
C ILE A 239 6.14 -9.49 5.02
N ASP A 240 7.22 -10.06 5.56
CA ASP A 240 7.12 -11.15 6.51
C ASP A 240 6.89 -10.57 7.91
N ILE A 241 5.88 -11.07 8.62
CA ILE A 241 5.52 -10.65 9.97
C ILE A 241 5.22 -11.86 10.85
N SER A 242 5.37 -11.70 12.16
CA SER A 242 4.89 -12.67 13.14
C SER A 242 3.58 -12.17 13.74
N CYS A 243 2.50 -12.93 13.55
CA CYS A 243 1.15 -12.57 13.97
C CYS A 243 0.74 -13.38 15.19
N HIS A 244 0.04 -12.75 16.13
CA HIS A 244 -0.63 -13.47 17.19
C HIS A 244 -1.79 -14.28 16.60
N SER A 245 -1.92 -15.56 16.95
CA SER A 245 -2.94 -16.45 16.36
C SER A 245 -4.31 -16.35 17.06
N GLY A 246 -4.42 -15.53 18.12
CA GLY A 246 -5.66 -15.42 18.91
C GLY A 246 -5.88 -16.58 19.87
N SER A 247 -4.93 -17.50 19.94
CA SER A 247 -4.94 -18.65 20.84
C SER A 247 -3.72 -18.62 21.75
N PHE A 248 -3.82 -19.34 22.86
CA PHE A 248 -2.71 -19.55 23.77
C PHE A 248 -2.24 -21.00 23.72
N GLU A 249 -0.96 -21.22 23.94
CA GLU A 249 -0.35 -22.53 24.13
C GLU A 249 0.31 -22.59 25.51
N TYR A 250 0.66 -23.78 25.99
CA TYR A 250 1.33 -23.95 27.27
C TYR A 250 2.83 -24.20 27.05
N ASN A 251 3.68 -23.40 27.70
CA ASN A 251 5.12 -23.61 27.67
C ASN A 251 5.54 -24.84 28.52
N GLU A 252 6.83 -25.17 28.51
CA GLU A 252 7.38 -26.32 29.26
C GLU A 252 7.16 -26.23 30.78
N ASN A 253 6.92 -25.03 31.31
CA ASN A 253 6.60 -24.79 32.72
C ASN A 253 5.09 -24.85 33.02
N GLY A 254 4.25 -25.14 32.02
CA GLY A 254 2.79 -25.17 32.14
C GLY A 254 2.15 -23.78 32.19
N GLU A 255 2.87 -22.72 31.79
CA GLU A 255 2.33 -21.36 31.72
C GLU A 255 1.69 -21.11 30.36
N SER A 256 0.52 -20.48 30.36
CA SER A 256 -0.19 -20.09 29.15
C SER A 256 0.53 -18.91 28.49
N VAL A 257 1.04 -19.11 27.28
CA VAL A 257 1.72 -18.11 26.47
C VAL A 257 0.96 -17.85 25.16
N PRO A 258 0.97 -16.62 24.63
CA PRO A 258 0.38 -16.30 23.34
C PRO A 258 1.01 -17.14 22.22
N ARG A 259 0.19 -17.73 21.35
CA ARG A 259 0.68 -18.45 20.17
C ARG A 259 0.86 -17.46 19.02
N PHE A 260 1.98 -17.59 18.31
CA PHE A 260 2.29 -16.79 17.12
C PHE A 260 2.43 -17.69 15.90
N TYR A 261 2.23 -17.12 14.71
CA TYR A 261 2.51 -17.75 13.44
C TYR A 261 3.19 -16.75 12.50
N ASP A 262 4.08 -17.26 11.65
CA ASP A 262 4.72 -16.45 10.63
C ASP A 262 3.75 -16.30 9.45
N ALA A 263 3.57 -15.06 9.02
CA ALA A 263 2.67 -14.71 7.94
C ALA A 263 3.38 -13.82 6.92
N LYS A 264 3.04 -14.01 5.67
CA LYS A 264 3.28 -13.01 4.64
C LYS A 264 2.11 -12.05 4.63
N PHE A 265 2.38 -10.80 4.96
CA PHE A 265 1.42 -9.72 4.95
C PHE A 265 1.49 -8.99 3.62
N ILE A 266 0.37 -9.00 2.91
CA ILE A 266 0.21 -8.41 1.59
C ILE A 266 -0.59 -7.11 1.76
N ILE A 267 -0.04 -6.01 1.27
CA ILE A 267 -0.71 -4.71 1.23
C ILE A 267 -0.86 -4.29 -0.23
N ALA A 268 -2.08 -3.97 -0.63
CA ALA A 268 -2.35 -3.41 -1.94
C ALA A 268 -3.30 -2.21 -1.85
N LYS A 269 -3.18 -1.30 -2.81
CA LYS A 269 -4.13 -0.20 -3.03
C LYS A 269 -4.51 -0.17 -4.50
N LEU A 270 -5.78 0.04 -4.77
CA LEU A 270 -6.35 0.10 -6.11
C LEU A 270 -7.71 0.80 -6.09
N GLN A 271 -8.16 1.26 -7.25
CA GLN A 271 -9.56 1.65 -7.42
C GLN A 271 -10.47 0.44 -7.32
N MET A 272 -11.62 0.61 -6.65
CA MET A 272 -12.59 -0.48 -6.47
C MET A 272 -13.04 -1.14 -7.77
N THR A 273 -13.17 -0.38 -8.87
CA THR A 273 -13.51 -0.93 -10.20
C THR A 273 -12.50 -1.94 -10.74
N HIS A 274 -11.26 -1.94 -10.24
CA HIS A 274 -10.23 -2.90 -10.63
C HIS A 274 -10.13 -4.09 -9.67
N LEU A 275 -10.95 -4.14 -8.62
CA LEU A 275 -10.94 -5.20 -7.64
C LEU A 275 -11.86 -6.34 -8.08
N PRO A 276 -11.36 -7.57 -8.28
CA PRO A 276 -12.18 -8.72 -8.67
C PRO A 276 -12.95 -9.26 -7.46
N ILE A 277 -13.85 -8.46 -6.91
CA ILE A 277 -14.46 -8.71 -5.58
C ILE A 277 -15.28 -10.00 -5.53
N GLU A 278 -15.98 -10.35 -6.61
CA GLU A 278 -16.75 -11.58 -6.69
C GLU A 278 -15.84 -12.82 -6.67
N ASP A 279 -14.73 -12.80 -7.42
CA ASP A 279 -13.74 -13.87 -7.40
C ASP A 279 -13.07 -13.99 -6.03
N ILE A 280 -12.79 -12.86 -5.37
CA ILE A 280 -12.22 -12.84 -4.02
C ILE A 280 -13.20 -13.48 -3.02
N PHE A 281 -14.45 -13.01 -2.96
CA PHE A 281 -15.43 -13.55 -2.02
C PHE A 281 -15.81 -14.99 -2.31
N SER A 282 -15.90 -15.37 -3.59
CA SER A 282 -16.08 -16.77 -3.96
C SER A 282 -14.89 -17.61 -3.54
N GLY A 283 -13.66 -17.12 -3.69
CA GLY A 283 -12.45 -17.81 -3.23
C GLY A 283 -12.45 -18.03 -1.72
N ILE A 284 -12.81 -17.01 -0.94
CA ILE A 284 -12.91 -17.10 0.53
C ILE A 284 -13.96 -18.13 0.94
N ALA A 285 -15.17 -18.05 0.38
CA ALA A 285 -16.25 -19.01 0.66
C ALA A 285 -15.88 -20.44 0.25
N SER A 286 -15.13 -20.62 -0.84
CA SER A 286 -14.73 -21.93 -1.34
C SER A 286 -13.76 -22.67 -0.42
N PHE A 287 -12.98 -21.95 0.40
CA PHE A 287 -11.89 -22.53 1.21
C PHE A 287 -12.40 -23.54 2.25
N GLU A 288 -13.25 -23.10 3.19
CA GLU A 288 -13.85 -23.97 4.22
C GLU A 288 -14.80 -25.02 3.61
N MET A 289 -15.30 -24.77 2.39
CA MET A 289 -16.14 -25.71 1.65
C MET A 289 -15.34 -26.79 0.90
N GLY A 290 -14.01 -26.71 0.90
CA GLY A 290 -13.13 -27.70 0.25
C GLY A 290 -13.23 -27.69 -1.28
N THR A 291 -13.47 -26.53 -1.88
CA THR A 291 -13.64 -26.36 -3.33
C THR A 291 -12.59 -25.41 -3.90
N THR A 292 -12.36 -25.47 -5.22
CA THR A 292 -11.39 -24.60 -5.92
C THR A 292 -12.05 -23.79 -7.04
N PRO A 293 -11.54 -22.58 -7.37
CA PRO A 293 -10.45 -21.89 -6.69
C PRO A 293 -10.84 -21.43 -5.28
N CYS A 294 -9.85 -21.35 -4.38
CA CYS A 294 -10.04 -20.92 -2.99
C CYS A 294 -9.00 -19.87 -2.60
N ILE A 295 -9.32 -19.09 -1.57
CA ILE A 295 -8.46 -18.08 -0.97
C ILE A 295 -8.43 -18.36 0.54
N PRO A 296 -7.36 -18.97 1.06
CA PRO A 296 -7.20 -19.20 2.50
C PRO A 296 -6.74 -17.95 3.25
N GLN A 297 -6.30 -16.91 2.53
CA GLN A 297 -5.82 -15.70 3.16
C GLN A 297 -6.93 -14.96 3.91
N GLU A 298 -6.58 -14.39 5.06
CA GLU A 298 -7.46 -13.49 5.80
C GLU A 298 -7.40 -12.10 5.17
N ILE A 299 -8.49 -11.66 4.54
CA ILE A 299 -8.54 -10.42 3.77
C ILE A 299 -9.39 -9.37 4.44
N TYR A 300 -8.84 -8.17 4.53
CA TYR A 300 -9.50 -6.98 5.01
C TYR A 300 -9.49 -5.90 3.92
N PHE A 301 -10.58 -5.18 3.82
CA PHE A 301 -10.72 -4.03 2.94
C PHE A 301 -10.98 -2.78 3.79
N PHE A 302 -10.34 -1.67 3.48
CA PHE A 302 -10.68 -0.40 4.11
C PHE A 302 -10.55 0.80 3.17
N GLN A 303 -11.38 1.80 3.40
CA GLN A 303 -11.37 3.07 2.71
C GLN A 303 -11.11 4.19 3.72
N ALA A 304 -9.88 4.73 3.70
CA ALA A 304 -9.40 5.68 4.69
C ALA A 304 -10.26 6.95 4.76
N GLU A 305 -10.62 7.54 3.62
CA GLU A 305 -11.37 8.80 3.54
C GLU A 305 -12.78 8.70 4.10
N SER A 306 -13.35 7.49 4.11
CA SER A 306 -14.71 7.25 4.56
C SER A 306 -14.80 6.54 5.91
N ASP A 307 -13.66 6.18 6.51
CA ASP A 307 -13.51 5.36 7.73
C ASP A 307 -14.27 4.03 7.75
N LYS A 308 -14.46 3.44 6.57
CA LYS A 308 -15.17 2.17 6.39
C LYS A 308 -14.21 1.00 6.23
N ALA A 309 -14.50 -0.11 6.89
CA ALA A 309 -13.76 -1.36 6.71
C ALA A 309 -14.70 -2.57 6.60
N PHE A 310 -14.26 -3.58 5.86
CA PHE A 310 -15.03 -4.79 5.57
C PHE A 310 -14.11 -6.02 5.65
N ARG A 311 -14.61 -7.11 6.23
CA ARG A 311 -13.97 -8.44 6.18
C ARG A 311 -15.03 -9.51 5.99
N MET A 312 -14.85 -10.36 4.98
CA MET A 312 -15.50 -11.67 4.93
C MET A 312 -14.51 -12.68 5.50
N TYR A 313 -14.84 -13.33 6.62
CA TYR A 313 -13.91 -14.25 7.28
C TYR A 313 -14.05 -15.68 6.73
N ASP A 314 -15.25 -16.09 6.33
CA ASP A 314 -15.51 -17.33 5.57
C ASP A 314 -16.94 -17.30 4.99
N ASP A 315 -17.46 -18.47 4.57
CA ASP A 315 -18.81 -18.64 4.06
C ASP A 315 -19.92 -18.35 5.08
N ARG A 316 -19.62 -18.31 6.39
CA ARG A 316 -20.59 -18.11 7.46
C ARG A 316 -20.91 -16.65 7.66
N GLY A 317 -19.93 -15.74 7.56
CA GLY A 317 -20.19 -14.35 7.89
C GLY A 317 -19.16 -13.33 7.43
N CYS A 318 -19.55 -12.06 7.60
CA CYS A 318 -18.69 -10.91 7.41
C CYS A 318 -18.90 -9.86 8.51
N TYR A 319 -17.93 -8.97 8.63
CA TYR A 319 -17.93 -7.81 9.51
C TYR A 319 -17.79 -6.53 8.70
N LEU A 320 -18.51 -5.51 9.13
CA LEU A 320 -18.42 -4.14 8.62
C LEU A 320 -18.18 -3.20 9.79
N TRP A 321 -17.23 -2.28 9.61
CA TRP A 321 -16.87 -1.30 10.63
C TRP A 321 -16.94 0.12 10.10
N ALA A 322 -17.36 1.04 10.97
CA ALA A 322 -17.29 2.48 10.73
C ALA A 322 -17.10 3.23 12.04
N ASN A 323 -16.67 4.50 11.98
CA ASN A 323 -16.60 5.34 13.17
C ASN A 323 -17.86 6.16 13.43
N GLU A 324 -18.75 6.23 12.44
CA GLU A 324 -20.04 6.91 12.55
C GLU A 324 -21.17 5.92 12.27
N LYS A 325 -22.12 5.84 13.20
CA LYS A 325 -23.28 4.95 13.15
C LYS A 325 -24.12 5.10 11.87
N ASN A 326 -24.36 6.33 11.42
CA ASN A 326 -25.14 6.64 10.21
C ASN A 326 -24.57 5.94 8.95
N LYS A 327 -23.27 5.62 8.90
CA LYS A 327 -22.63 4.91 7.78
C LYS A 327 -23.04 3.44 7.69
N LEU A 328 -23.52 2.86 8.78
CA LEU A 328 -23.96 1.46 8.90
C LEU A 328 -25.49 1.31 9.00
N GLU A 329 -26.19 2.36 9.43
CA GLU A 329 -27.62 2.34 9.74
C GLU A 329 -28.50 1.87 8.57
N SER A 330 -28.19 2.31 7.35
CA SER A 330 -28.93 1.86 6.15
C SER A 330 -28.80 0.36 5.88
N LEU A 331 -27.61 -0.22 6.13
CA LEU A 331 -27.36 -1.65 5.98
C LEU A 331 -28.03 -2.44 7.10
N PHE A 332 -27.95 -1.95 8.34
CA PHE A 332 -28.63 -2.55 9.48
C PHE A 332 -30.12 -2.74 9.22
N HIS A 333 -30.81 -1.72 8.71
CA HIS A 333 -32.24 -1.82 8.42
C HIS A 333 -32.54 -2.66 7.18
N SER A 334 -31.72 -2.55 6.12
CA SER A 334 -31.98 -3.24 4.85
C SER A 334 -31.70 -4.74 4.91
N TYR A 335 -30.78 -5.15 5.78
CA TYR A 335 -30.31 -6.53 5.93
C TYR A 335 -30.49 -7.05 7.35
N PHE A 336 -31.46 -6.51 8.09
CA PHE A 336 -31.72 -6.88 9.49
C PHE A 336 -31.87 -8.41 9.68
N ASP A 337 -32.56 -9.07 8.75
CA ASP A 337 -32.80 -10.52 8.79
C ASP A 337 -31.54 -11.37 8.56
N TRP A 338 -30.42 -10.75 8.18
CA TRP A 338 -29.13 -11.43 8.02
C TRP A 338 -28.27 -11.33 9.28
N ILE A 339 -28.73 -10.63 10.31
CA ILE A 339 -28.03 -10.55 11.60
C ILE A 339 -28.45 -11.74 12.46
N SER A 340 -27.47 -12.50 12.96
CA SER A 340 -27.72 -13.62 13.87
C SER A 340 -28.38 -13.14 15.17
N GLU A 341 -29.40 -13.86 15.65
CA GLU A 341 -30.06 -13.58 16.93
C GLU A 341 -29.08 -13.44 18.09
N TYR A 342 -27.99 -14.22 18.07
CA TYR A 342 -26.94 -14.17 19.09
C TYR A 342 -26.26 -12.80 19.19
N HIS A 343 -26.06 -12.11 18.06
CA HIS A 343 -25.40 -10.81 18.01
C HIS A 343 -26.39 -9.64 18.02
N LEU A 344 -27.69 -9.93 17.88
CA LEU A 344 -28.70 -8.91 17.62
C LEU A 344 -28.83 -7.90 18.75
N GLU A 345 -28.81 -8.35 20.01
CA GLU A 345 -28.95 -7.45 21.15
C GLU A 345 -27.73 -6.53 21.33
N GLU A 346 -26.53 -7.03 21.06
CA GLU A 346 -25.32 -6.21 21.05
C GLU A 346 -25.37 -5.15 19.95
N ILE A 347 -25.77 -5.54 18.74
CA ILE A 347 -25.90 -4.62 17.61
C ILE A 347 -27.01 -3.58 17.87
N LYS A 348 -28.18 -3.97 18.38
CA LYS A 348 -29.24 -3.02 18.75
C LYS A 348 -28.82 -2.01 19.81
N ASN A 349 -27.91 -2.37 20.72
CA ASN A 349 -27.42 -1.39 21.69
C ASN A 349 -26.50 -0.32 21.04
N GLN A 350 -26.00 -0.58 19.83
CA GLN A 350 -25.28 0.39 19.00
C GLN A 350 -26.24 1.25 18.15
N PHE A 351 -27.40 0.70 17.74
CA PHE A 351 -28.38 1.32 16.83
C PHE A 351 -29.73 1.67 17.49
#